data_AF-A0A258SAL3-F1
#
_entry.id   AF-A0A258SAL3-F1
#
_cell.length_a   1.000
_cell.length_b   1.000
_cell.length_c   1.000
_cell.angle_alpha   90.00
_cell.angle_beta   90.00
_cell.angle_gamma   90.00
#
_symmetry.space_group_name_H-M   'P 1'
#
loop_
_entity.id
_entity.type
_entity.pdbx_description
1 polymer ?
#
loop_
_entity_poly.entity_id
_entity_poly.type
_entity_poly.pdbx_seq_one_letter_code
_entity_poly.pdbx_strand_id
1 'polypeptide(L)'
;MTISLMRLVLSALLGLVLLGAGPGFVTEGRSQGAADIAPAVARFAADSYSDTEAGLAALALSPNPQAAAIVDAVGDGRLMFDPATKTVYVKTKAGGLTDAATGAAVTTAPADLKTVRLNNRVRRAVEAAAGALALASPDAAKRIDAAGAVFKSRDVAALPALDAAIARERDTDVKAALAQARAAIILTKVDAPEAERIAATKLIVDRGDQEALALLAGVPADASPA
;
A
#
# COMPACT_ATOMS: atom_id res chain seq x y z
N MET A 1 60.70 37.68 5.33
CA MET A 1 61.51 38.65 4.56
C MET A 1 61.02 38.50 3.12
N THR A 2 60.11 39.30 2.54
CA THR A 2 59.91 40.76 2.41
C THR A 2 58.46 41.01 1.94
N ILE A 3 57.56 41.63 2.71
CA ILE A 3 57.05 43.03 2.63
C ILE A 3 56.98 43.64 1.20
N SER A 4 55.76 43.91 0.71
CA SER A 4 55.27 45.24 0.21
C SER A 4 53.89 45.02 -0.47
N LEU A 5 52.74 45.32 0.13
CA LEU A 5 52.14 46.65 0.37
C LEU A 5 51.98 47.48 -0.92
N MET A 6 50.75 47.59 -1.44
CA MET A 6 50.33 48.75 -2.23
C MET A 6 48.89 49.14 -1.86
N ARG A 7 48.79 50.39 -1.40
CA ARG A 7 47.62 51.14 -0.90
C ARG A 7 46.87 51.76 -2.10
N LEU A 8 45.52 51.73 -2.13
CA LEU A 8 44.58 52.79 -1.71
C LEU A 8 44.32 53.88 -2.77
N VAL A 9 43.07 53.97 -3.27
CA VAL A 9 42.26 55.17 -3.65
C VAL A 9 40.83 54.64 -3.90
N LEU A 10 39.83 54.70 -3.01
CA LEU A 10 38.97 55.80 -2.53
C LEU A 10 38.37 56.73 -3.61
N SER A 11 37.09 56.53 -3.98
CA SER A 11 36.11 57.61 -4.18
C SER A 11 34.70 57.05 -4.41
N ALA A 12 33.76 57.62 -3.66
CA ALA A 12 32.34 57.31 -3.63
C ALA A 12 31.55 57.98 -4.76
N LEU A 13 30.46 57.36 -5.22
CA LEU A 13 29.28 58.09 -5.71
C LEU A 13 28.03 57.20 -5.76
N LEU A 14 27.16 57.43 -4.77
CA LEU A 14 25.70 57.48 -4.79
C LEU A 14 24.98 57.01 -6.07
N GLY A 15 24.13 55.98 -5.95
CA GLY A 15 23.26 55.51 -7.02
C GLY A 15 22.12 54.61 -6.54
N LEU A 16 21.05 55.25 -6.05
CA LEU A 16 19.64 54.86 -6.18
C LEU A 16 19.18 53.47 -5.70
N VAL A 17 18.42 53.52 -4.60
CA VAL A 17 17.42 52.53 -4.17
C VAL A 17 16.45 52.21 -5.31
N LEU A 18 16.33 50.92 -5.67
CA LEU A 18 15.10 50.37 -6.24
C LEU A 18 14.69 49.10 -5.48
N LEU A 19 13.57 49.25 -4.79
CA LEU A 19 12.87 48.27 -3.98
C LEU A 19 12.23 47.22 -4.92
N GLY A 20 12.96 46.14 -5.21
CA GLY A 20 12.44 44.97 -5.91
C GLY A 20 11.74 44.01 -4.95
N ALA A 21 10.53 44.35 -4.50
CA ALA A 21 9.63 43.41 -3.83
C ALA A 21 9.08 42.41 -4.86
N GLY A 22 9.87 41.39 -5.18
CA GLY A 22 9.40 40.23 -5.94
C GLY A 22 8.48 39.38 -5.06
N PRO A 23 7.30 38.94 -5.55
CA PRO A 23 6.42 38.08 -4.78
C PRO A 23 7.16 36.77 -4.50
N GLY A 24 7.45 36.54 -3.22
CA GLY A 24 7.95 35.27 -2.74
C GLY A 24 6.91 34.20 -3.06
N PHE A 25 7.24 33.33 -4.03
CA PHE A 25 6.58 32.05 -4.17
C PHE A 25 6.94 31.23 -2.94
N VAL A 26 6.14 31.37 -1.88
CA VAL A 26 6.10 30.38 -0.81
C VAL A 26 5.57 29.12 -1.49
N THR A 27 6.46 28.18 -1.76
CA THR A 27 6.07 26.82 -2.06
C THR A 27 5.51 26.25 -0.77
N GLU A 28 4.22 26.50 -0.51
CA GLU A 28 3.45 25.64 0.37
C GLU A 28 3.58 24.25 -0.25
N GLY A 29 4.47 23.45 0.33
CA GLY A 29 4.50 22.03 0.10
C GLY A 29 3.11 21.56 0.45
N ARG A 30 2.28 21.34 -0.58
CA ARG A 30 1.03 20.61 -0.43
C ARG A 30 1.45 19.27 0.14
N SER A 31 1.36 19.12 1.46
CA SER A 31 1.14 17.82 2.05
C SER A 31 -0.11 17.33 1.33
N GLN A 32 0.09 16.49 0.31
CA GLN A 32 -1.00 15.76 -0.30
C GLN A 32 -1.75 15.16 0.89
N GLY A 33 -2.98 15.63 1.12
CA GLY A 33 -3.75 15.25 2.28
C GLY A 33 -3.82 13.74 2.27
N ALA A 34 -2.98 13.11 3.10
CA ALA A 34 -2.99 11.68 3.22
C ALA A 34 -4.42 11.33 3.58
N ALA A 35 -5.09 10.50 2.76
CA ALA A 35 -6.49 10.19 2.97
C ALA A 35 -6.70 9.86 4.45
N ASP A 36 -7.72 10.49 5.03
CA ASP A 36 -7.91 10.41 6.47
C ASP A 36 -8.07 8.95 6.90
N ILE A 37 -7.03 8.45 7.57
CA ILE A 37 -6.94 7.08 8.04
C ILE A 37 -7.47 6.96 9.47
N ALA A 38 -7.70 8.09 10.16
CA ALA A 38 -8.10 8.11 11.56
C ALA A 38 -9.39 7.33 11.84
N PRO A 39 -10.45 7.37 11.00
CA PRO A 39 -11.64 6.57 11.23
C PRO A 39 -11.38 5.06 11.18
N ALA A 40 -10.48 4.60 10.30
CA ALA A 40 -10.08 3.20 10.22
C ALA A 40 -9.22 2.80 11.44
N VAL A 41 -8.29 3.68 11.83
CA VAL A 41 -7.39 3.47 12.97
C VAL A 41 -8.15 3.42 14.30
N ALA A 42 -9.12 4.30 14.50
CA ALA A 42 -9.91 4.37 15.73
C ALA A 42 -10.61 3.05 16.08
N ARG A 43 -10.97 2.24 15.07
CA ARG A 43 -11.61 0.93 15.27
C ARG A 43 -10.73 -0.05 16.05
N PHE A 44 -9.41 0.05 15.93
CA PHE A 44 -8.50 -0.86 16.64
C PHE A 44 -8.48 -0.61 18.16
N ALA A 45 -8.89 0.57 18.62
CA ALA A 45 -9.00 0.89 20.04
C ALA A 45 -10.35 0.46 20.66
N ALA A 46 -11.28 -0.06 19.86
CA ALA A 46 -12.55 -0.61 20.32
C ALA A 46 -12.41 -1.98 21.00
N ASP A 47 -11.22 -2.60 20.90
CA ASP A 47 -10.87 -3.83 21.61
C ASP A 47 -11.77 -5.03 21.25
N SER A 48 -12.24 -5.06 20.01
CA SER A 48 -13.21 -6.01 19.46
C SER A 48 -12.70 -6.59 18.13
N TYR A 49 -12.91 -7.89 17.91
CA TYR A 49 -12.53 -8.55 16.67
C TYR A 49 -13.31 -8.01 15.46
N SER A 50 -14.60 -7.71 15.64
CA SER A 50 -15.44 -7.16 14.57
C SER A 50 -14.98 -5.79 14.12
N ASP A 51 -14.59 -4.93 15.07
CA ASP A 51 -14.07 -3.60 14.77
C ASP A 51 -12.68 -3.68 14.13
N THR A 52 -11.85 -4.62 14.58
CA THR A 52 -10.55 -4.90 13.96
C THR A 52 -10.70 -5.35 12.50
N GLU A 53 -11.65 -6.25 12.21
CA GLU A 53 -11.97 -6.68 10.83
C GLU A 53 -12.45 -5.50 9.98
N ALA A 54 -13.33 -4.64 10.51
CA ALA A 54 -13.81 -3.45 9.81
C ALA A 54 -12.71 -2.40 9.61
N GLY A 55 -11.77 -2.28 10.55
CA GLY A 55 -10.57 -1.45 10.44
C GLY A 55 -9.69 -1.92 9.30
N LEU A 56 -9.36 -3.22 9.26
CA LEU A 56 -8.56 -3.83 8.20
C LEU A 56 -9.20 -3.68 6.81
N ALA A 57 -10.51 -3.90 6.70
CA ALA A 57 -11.25 -3.72 5.45
C ALA A 57 -11.21 -2.26 4.96
N ALA A 58 -11.28 -1.28 5.87
CA ALA A 58 -11.15 0.13 5.51
C ALA A 58 -9.70 0.49 5.11
N LEU A 59 -8.70 -0.05 5.81
CA LEU A 59 -7.30 0.14 5.46
C LEU A 59 -6.96 -0.43 4.08
N ALA A 60 -7.54 -1.58 3.71
CA ALA A 60 -7.33 -2.22 2.41
C ALA A 60 -7.67 -1.32 1.21
N LEU A 61 -8.54 -0.34 1.41
CA LEU A 61 -8.98 0.62 0.38
C LEU A 61 -8.31 1.98 0.51
N SER A 62 -7.50 2.19 1.56
CA SER A 62 -6.91 3.48 1.86
C SER A 62 -5.69 3.75 0.97
N PRO A 63 -5.61 4.93 0.32
CA PRO A 63 -4.41 5.36 -0.38
C PRO A 63 -3.34 5.93 0.58
N ASN A 64 -3.61 5.94 1.89
CA ASN A 64 -2.68 6.48 2.88
C ASN A 64 -1.45 5.56 3.01
N PRO A 65 -0.21 6.09 2.97
CA PRO A 65 1.01 5.29 3.04
C PRO A 65 1.19 4.50 4.35
N GLN A 66 0.50 4.90 5.43
CA GLN A 66 0.53 4.18 6.71
C GLN A 66 -0.30 2.89 6.69
N ALA A 67 -1.23 2.71 5.73
CA ALA A 67 -2.16 1.58 5.73
C ALA A 67 -1.44 0.23 5.75
N ALA A 68 -0.44 0.04 4.89
CA ALA A 68 0.34 -1.20 4.83
C ALA A 68 1.11 -1.46 6.14
N ALA A 69 1.75 -0.42 6.68
CA ALA A 69 2.49 -0.53 7.93
C ALA A 69 1.59 -0.92 9.12
N ILE A 70 0.35 -0.41 9.16
CA ILE A 70 -0.64 -0.76 10.18
C ILE A 70 -1.12 -2.19 10.00
N VAL A 71 -1.48 -2.62 8.77
CA VAL A 71 -1.93 -3.99 8.49
C VAL A 71 -0.84 -5.01 8.89
N ASP A 72 0.41 -4.76 8.51
CA ASP A 72 1.57 -5.57 8.91
C ASP A 72 1.73 -5.60 10.44
N ALA A 73 1.55 -4.46 11.11
CA ALA A 73 1.64 -4.38 12.56
C ALA A 73 0.53 -5.15 13.27
N VAL A 74 -0.69 -5.23 12.71
CA VAL A 74 -1.74 -6.10 13.23
C VAL A 74 -1.27 -7.55 13.12
N GLY A 75 -0.85 -8.00 11.93
CA GLY A 75 -0.41 -9.37 11.69
C GLY A 75 0.70 -9.83 12.64
N ASP A 76 1.66 -8.95 12.90
CA ASP A 76 2.80 -9.22 13.78
C ASP A 76 2.49 -9.07 15.30
N GLY A 77 1.27 -8.70 15.68
CA GLY A 77 0.94 -8.40 17.08
C GLY A 77 1.67 -7.17 17.64
N ARG A 78 2.05 -6.24 16.75
CA ARG A 78 2.77 -4.99 17.05
C ARG A 78 1.87 -3.76 17.11
N LEU A 79 0.60 -3.88 16.71
CA LEU A 79 -0.37 -2.79 16.87
C LEU A 79 -0.89 -2.75 18.31
N MET A 80 -0.78 -1.59 18.94
CA MET A 80 -1.13 -1.35 20.34
C MET A 80 -2.06 -0.15 20.46
N PHE A 81 -2.81 -0.03 21.55
CA PHE A 81 -3.65 1.13 21.82
C PHE A 81 -3.64 1.49 23.30
N ASP A 82 -3.83 2.78 23.59
CA ASP A 82 -4.05 3.30 24.93
C ASP A 82 -5.55 3.16 25.29
N PRO A 83 -5.91 2.42 26.34
CA PRO A 83 -7.31 2.25 26.75
C PRO A 83 -8.00 3.54 27.20
N ALA A 84 -7.25 4.51 27.72
CA ALA A 84 -7.73 5.79 28.25
C ALA A 84 -7.92 6.83 27.14
N THR A 85 -6.92 7.02 26.29
CA THR A 85 -6.99 8.04 25.21
C THR A 85 -7.56 7.51 23.90
N LYS A 86 -7.64 6.18 23.73
CA LYS A 86 -7.98 5.50 22.48
C LYS A 86 -7.00 5.76 21.32
N THR A 87 -5.82 6.31 21.61
CA THR A 87 -4.76 6.47 20.62
C THR A 87 -4.17 5.11 20.26
N VAL A 88 -3.89 4.89 18.97
CA VAL A 88 -3.33 3.65 18.45
C VAL A 88 -1.89 3.88 18.01
N TYR A 89 -1.02 2.94 18.36
CA TYR A 89 0.40 2.99 18.15
C TYR A 89 0.89 1.74 17.42
N VAL A 90 1.92 1.91 16.60
CA VAL A 90 2.66 0.81 15.98
C VAL A 90 3.99 0.64 16.72
N LYS A 91 4.23 -0.55 17.27
CA LYS A 91 5.56 -0.93 17.73
C LYS A 91 6.45 -1.24 16.54
N THR A 92 7.49 -0.44 16.35
CA THR A 92 8.49 -0.64 15.30
C THR A 92 9.33 -1.88 15.58
N LYS A 93 9.91 -2.49 14.54
CA LYS A 93 10.83 -3.64 14.70
C LYS A 93 12.10 -3.27 15.49
N ALA A 94 12.47 -1.99 15.53
CA ALA A 94 13.59 -1.47 16.32
C ALA A 94 13.24 -1.21 17.80
N GLY A 95 11.99 -1.44 18.22
CA GLY A 95 11.54 -1.32 19.61
C GLY A 95 10.92 0.04 19.99
N GLY A 96 10.96 1.05 19.12
CA GLY A 96 10.26 2.33 19.31
C GLY A 96 8.77 2.26 18.99
N LEU A 97 8.02 3.32 19.33
CA LEU A 97 6.60 3.47 19.01
C LEU A 97 6.39 4.60 18.01
N THR A 98 5.44 4.42 17.09
CA THR A 98 4.92 5.49 16.24
C THR A 98 3.41 5.60 16.40
N ASP A 99 2.86 6.80 16.30
CA ASP A 99 1.43 7.02 16.20
C ASP A 99 0.90 6.43 14.88
N ALA A 100 -0.16 5.62 14.93
CA ALA A 100 -0.64 4.88 13.77
C ALA A 100 -1.34 5.78 12.73
N ALA A 101 -1.97 6.88 13.17
CA ALA A 101 -2.68 7.78 12.26
C ALA A 101 -1.72 8.72 11.52
N THR A 102 -0.67 9.17 12.18
CA THR A 102 0.26 10.18 11.67
C THR A 102 1.60 9.59 11.21
N GLY A 103 1.98 8.42 11.70
CA GLY A 103 3.30 7.83 11.51
C GLY A 103 4.42 8.51 12.32
N ALA A 104 4.09 9.48 13.18
CA ALA A 104 5.08 10.23 13.96
C ALA A 104 5.67 9.37 15.09
N ALA A 105 6.97 9.51 15.34
CA ALA A 105 7.64 8.82 16.44
C ALA A 105 7.14 9.33 17.80
N VAL A 106 6.92 8.40 18.73
CA VAL A 106 6.53 8.69 20.11
C VAL A 106 7.77 8.70 20.99
N THR A 107 8.07 9.86 21.58
CA THR A 107 9.25 10.06 22.44
C THR A 107 9.06 9.53 23.85
N THR A 108 7.83 9.59 24.37
CA THR A 108 7.47 9.08 25.69
C THR A 108 6.41 8.00 25.52
N ALA A 109 6.78 6.75 25.73
CA ALA A 109 5.86 5.62 25.63
C ALA A 109 4.78 5.71 26.73
N PRO A 110 3.48 5.63 26.38
CA PRO A 110 2.42 5.47 27.37
C PRO A 110 2.63 4.17 28.17
N ALA A 111 2.35 4.21 29.47
CA ALA A 111 2.65 3.09 30.36
C ALA A 111 1.74 1.87 30.14
N ASP A 112 0.46 2.10 29.80
CA ASP A 112 -0.60 1.07 29.86
C ASP A 112 -1.15 0.69 28.49
N LEU A 113 -0.28 0.45 27.51
CA LEU A 113 -0.69 0.03 26.17
C LEU A 113 -1.19 -1.42 26.14
N LYS A 114 -2.32 -1.64 25.46
CA LYS A 114 -2.85 -2.98 25.16
C LYS A 114 -2.60 -3.35 23.71
N THR A 115 -2.23 -4.60 23.47
CA THR A 115 -2.07 -5.13 22.11
C THR A 115 -3.43 -5.42 21.49
N VAL A 116 -3.59 -5.08 20.20
CA VAL A 116 -4.76 -5.46 19.40
C VAL A 116 -4.77 -6.98 19.24
N ARG A 117 -5.90 -7.61 19.59
CA ARG A 117 -5.99 -9.08 19.65
C ARG A 117 -6.20 -9.68 18.27
N LEU A 118 -5.61 -10.85 18.04
CA LEU A 118 -5.79 -11.62 16.81
C LEU A 118 -6.50 -12.94 17.09
N ASN A 119 -7.55 -13.21 16.33
CA ASN A 119 -8.13 -14.54 16.16
C ASN A 119 -7.92 -15.00 14.71
N ASN A 120 -8.38 -16.20 14.36
CA ASN A 120 -8.23 -16.73 13.00
C ASN A 120 -8.98 -15.91 11.94
N ARG A 121 -10.09 -15.25 12.30
CA ARG A 121 -10.81 -14.37 11.38
C ARG A 121 -10.01 -13.11 11.08
N VAL A 122 -9.47 -12.46 12.11
CA VAL A 122 -8.60 -11.29 11.99
C VAL A 122 -7.36 -11.61 11.17
N ARG A 123 -6.72 -12.78 11.36
CA ARG A 123 -5.56 -13.18 10.55
C ARG A 123 -5.90 -13.23 9.05
N ARG A 124 -7.03 -13.83 8.69
CA ARG A 124 -7.50 -13.84 7.28
C ARG A 124 -7.82 -12.43 6.77
N ALA A 125 -8.38 -11.56 7.60
CA ALA A 125 -8.62 -10.17 7.25
C ALA A 125 -7.32 -9.39 7.03
N VAL A 126 -6.27 -9.69 7.81
CA VAL A 126 -4.91 -9.12 7.61
C VAL A 126 -4.36 -9.56 6.27
N GLU A 127 -4.39 -10.86 5.95
CA GLU A 127 -3.92 -11.40 4.67
C GLU A 127 -4.65 -10.76 3.48
N ALA A 128 -5.98 -10.65 3.56
CA ALA A 128 -6.79 -10.01 2.53
C ALA A 128 -6.45 -8.51 2.37
N ALA A 129 -6.31 -7.78 3.48
CA ALA A 129 -5.95 -6.36 3.44
C ALA A 129 -4.54 -6.13 2.90
N ALA A 130 -3.57 -6.98 3.29
CA ALA A 130 -2.20 -6.92 2.80
C ALA A 130 -2.13 -7.18 1.29
N GLY A 131 -2.83 -8.20 0.79
CA GLY A 131 -2.94 -8.48 -0.64
C GLY A 131 -3.54 -7.33 -1.43
N ALA A 132 -4.65 -6.75 -0.94
CA ALA A 132 -5.29 -5.60 -1.56
C ALA A 132 -4.37 -4.37 -1.64
N LEU A 133 -3.66 -4.08 -0.55
CA LEU A 133 -2.71 -2.95 -0.50
C LEU A 133 -1.49 -3.17 -1.42
N ALA A 134 -1.01 -4.41 -1.55
CA ALA A 134 0.07 -4.73 -2.46
C ALA A 134 -0.35 -4.54 -3.93
N LEU A 135 -1.55 -4.97 -4.30
CA LEU A 135 -2.14 -4.75 -5.63
C LEU A 135 -2.42 -3.27 -5.93
N ALA A 136 -2.62 -2.45 -4.90
CA ALA A 136 -2.83 -1.01 -5.00
C ALA A 136 -1.59 -0.16 -4.71
N SER A 137 -0.39 -0.79 -4.66
CA SER A 137 0.85 -0.09 -4.33
C SER A 137 1.11 1.07 -5.30
N PRO A 138 1.65 2.22 -4.86
CA PRO A 138 2.06 3.28 -5.78
C PRO A 138 3.21 2.85 -6.71
N ASP A 139 3.97 1.82 -6.32
CA ASP A 139 5.10 1.27 -7.08
C ASP A 139 4.63 0.19 -8.06
N ALA A 140 4.89 0.39 -9.36
CA ALA A 140 4.45 -0.51 -10.43
C ALA A 140 5.07 -1.91 -10.29
N ALA A 141 6.34 -2.01 -9.88
CA ALA A 141 7.02 -3.29 -9.71
C ALA A 141 6.35 -4.12 -8.59
N LYS A 142 6.00 -3.47 -7.48
CA LYS A 142 5.28 -4.13 -6.37
C LYS A 142 3.90 -4.62 -6.79
N ARG A 143 3.21 -3.88 -7.67
CA ARG A 143 1.90 -4.33 -8.20
C ARG A 143 2.06 -5.56 -9.10
N ILE A 144 3.11 -5.61 -9.93
CA ILE A 144 3.44 -6.79 -10.75
C ILE A 144 3.78 -7.98 -9.87
N ASP A 145 4.61 -7.79 -8.84
CA ASP A 145 4.97 -8.85 -7.88
C ASP A 145 3.72 -9.38 -7.15
N ALA A 146 2.83 -8.48 -6.72
CA ALA A 146 1.57 -8.83 -6.09
C ALA A 146 0.65 -9.62 -7.04
N ALA A 147 0.53 -9.18 -8.30
CA ALA A 147 -0.21 -9.92 -9.32
C ALA A 147 0.40 -11.31 -9.56
N GLY A 148 1.73 -11.42 -9.60
CA GLY A 148 2.45 -12.69 -9.71
C GLY A 148 2.19 -13.63 -8.53
N ALA A 149 2.13 -13.10 -7.30
CA ALA A 149 1.78 -13.90 -6.13
C ALA A 149 0.34 -14.44 -6.21
N VAL A 150 -0.62 -13.60 -6.65
CA VAL A 150 -2.02 -14.01 -6.85
C VAL A 150 -2.15 -15.02 -7.99
N PHE A 151 -1.41 -14.85 -9.09
CA PHE A 151 -1.35 -15.82 -10.19
C PHE A 151 -0.92 -17.21 -9.72
N LYS A 152 0.04 -17.28 -8.78
CA LYS A 152 0.56 -18.52 -8.24
C LYS A 152 -0.39 -19.18 -7.25
N SER A 153 -0.96 -18.40 -6.33
CA SER A 153 -1.88 -18.92 -5.31
C SER A 153 -3.23 -19.31 -5.90
N ARG A 154 -3.69 -18.57 -6.92
CA ARG A 154 -5.00 -18.72 -7.59
C ARG A 154 -6.16 -18.62 -6.58
N ASP A 155 -5.94 -17.84 -5.53
CA ASP A 155 -6.93 -17.67 -4.47
C ASP A 155 -8.13 -16.87 -4.97
N VAL A 156 -9.29 -17.53 -4.99
CA VAL A 156 -10.57 -16.93 -5.37
C VAL A 156 -10.92 -15.73 -4.48
N ALA A 157 -10.46 -15.71 -3.22
CA ALA A 157 -10.69 -14.59 -2.31
C ALA A 157 -10.00 -13.28 -2.76
N ALA A 158 -9.00 -13.36 -3.65
CA ALA A 158 -8.31 -12.19 -4.18
C ALA A 158 -9.08 -11.48 -5.32
N LEU A 159 -10.08 -12.13 -5.94
CA LEU A 159 -10.80 -11.58 -7.11
C LEU A 159 -11.35 -10.17 -6.88
N PRO A 160 -12.04 -9.85 -5.77
CA PRO A 160 -12.58 -8.50 -5.57
C PRO A 160 -11.50 -7.41 -5.54
N ALA A 161 -10.36 -7.69 -4.89
CA ALA A 161 -9.23 -6.76 -4.82
C ALA A 161 -8.56 -6.61 -6.20
N LEU A 162 -8.44 -7.71 -6.92
CA LEU A 162 -7.83 -7.76 -8.25
C LEU A 162 -8.68 -7.02 -9.29
N ASP A 163 -10.00 -7.24 -9.31
CA ASP A 163 -10.93 -6.51 -10.18
C ASP A 163 -10.88 -5.00 -9.91
N ALA A 164 -10.85 -4.61 -8.63
CA ALA A 164 -10.73 -3.21 -8.25
C ALA A 164 -9.37 -2.60 -8.66
N ALA A 165 -8.28 -3.38 -8.64
CA ALA A 165 -6.97 -2.95 -9.12
C ALA A 165 -6.94 -2.79 -10.64
N ILE A 166 -7.47 -3.77 -11.40
CA ILE A 166 -7.57 -3.73 -12.87
C ILE A 166 -8.36 -2.50 -13.34
N ALA A 167 -9.47 -2.19 -12.67
CA ALA A 167 -10.35 -1.09 -13.04
C ALA A 167 -9.68 0.30 -12.94
N ARG A 168 -8.70 0.46 -12.03
CA ARG A 168 -8.00 1.74 -11.78
C ARG A 168 -6.61 1.81 -12.42
N GLU A 169 -6.07 0.68 -12.88
CA GLU A 169 -4.72 0.60 -13.40
C GLU A 169 -4.59 1.31 -14.76
N ARG A 170 -3.50 2.08 -14.90
CA ARG A 170 -3.16 2.86 -16.09
C ARG A 170 -1.89 2.37 -16.77
N ASP A 171 -0.99 1.76 -16.01
CA ASP A 171 0.20 1.13 -16.55
C ASP A 171 -0.19 -0.14 -17.31
N THR A 172 0.23 -0.25 -18.58
CA THR A 172 -0.18 -1.34 -19.46
C THR A 172 0.38 -2.68 -19.03
N ASP A 173 1.61 -2.70 -18.52
CA ASP A 173 2.31 -3.92 -18.13
C ASP A 173 1.74 -4.45 -16.82
N VAL A 174 1.49 -3.55 -15.86
CA VAL A 174 0.80 -3.90 -14.62
C VAL A 174 -0.62 -4.40 -14.92
N LYS A 175 -1.35 -3.74 -15.82
CA LYS A 175 -2.72 -4.15 -16.19
C LYS A 175 -2.73 -5.53 -16.83
N ALA A 176 -1.76 -5.85 -17.67
CA ALA A 176 -1.59 -7.19 -18.24
C ALA A 176 -1.31 -8.22 -17.14
N ALA A 177 -0.39 -7.94 -16.21
CA ALA A 177 -0.07 -8.84 -15.10
C ALA A 177 -1.29 -9.11 -14.19
N LEU A 178 -2.05 -8.07 -13.84
CA LEU A 178 -3.28 -8.19 -13.05
C LEU A 178 -4.35 -9.01 -13.79
N ALA A 179 -4.53 -8.79 -15.09
CA ALA A 179 -5.49 -9.54 -15.91
C ALA A 179 -5.10 -11.02 -16.04
N GLN A 180 -3.80 -11.33 -16.17
CA GLN A 180 -3.28 -12.69 -16.17
C GLN A 180 -3.50 -13.39 -14.82
N ALA A 181 -3.27 -12.69 -13.70
CA ALA A 181 -3.57 -13.21 -12.37
C ALA A 181 -5.06 -13.53 -12.22
N ARG A 182 -5.94 -12.68 -12.75
CA ARG A 182 -7.39 -12.91 -12.74
C ARG A 182 -7.75 -14.13 -13.57
N ALA A 183 -7.20 -14.23 -14.77
CA ALA A 183 -7.37 -15.38 -15.65
C ALA A 183 -6.97 -16.69 -14.98
N ALA A 184 -5.86 -16.70 -14.23
CA ALA A 184 -5.39 -17.88 -13.52
C ALA A 184 -6.40 -18.37 -12.48
N ILE A 185 -7.03 -17.45 -11.74
CA ILE A 185 -8.10 -17.78 -10.80
C ILE A 185 -9.32 -18.34 -11.54
N ILE A 186 -9.75 -17.69 -12.63
CA ILE A 186 -10.92 -18.11 -13.42
C ILE A 186 -10.75 -19.53 -13.97
N LEU A 187 -9.55 -19.90 -14.43
CA LEU A 187 -9.29 -21.26 -14.94
C LEU A 187 -9.42 -22.35 -13.87
N THR A 188 -9.17 -22.03 -12.60
CA THR A 188 -9.27 -22.99 -11.49
C THR A 188 -10.57 -22.90 -10.70
N LYS A 189 -11.43 -21.92 -11.01
CA LYS A 189 -12.72 -21.72 -10.34
C LYS A 189 -13.73 -22.74 -10.88
N VAL A 190 -14.26 -23.59 -9.98
CA VAL A 190 -15.13 -24.73 -10.28
C VAL A 190 -16.38 -24.36 -11.11
N ASP A 191 -16.93 -23.18 -10.88
CA ASP A 191 -18.17 -22.66 -11.45
C ASP A 191 -17.92 -21.43 -12.35
N ALA A 192 -16.74 -21.33 -12.98
CA ALA A 192 -16.48 -20.31 -13.98
C ALA A 192 -17.26 -20.58 -15.28
N PRO A 193 -18.01 -19.60 -15.82
CA PRO A 193 -18.68 -19.73 -17.12
C PRO A 193 -17.68 -20.08 -18.21
N GLU A 194 -18.08 -20.93 -19.15
CA GLU A 194 -17.19 -21.42 -20.20
C GLU A 194 -16.59 -20.29 -21.05
N ALA A 195 -17.41 -19.29 -21.42
CA ALA A 195 -16.93 -18.12 -22.13
C ALA A 195 -15.83 -17.36 -21.36
N GLU A 196 -15.93 -17.29 -20.02
CA GLU A 196 -14.89 -16.68 -19.18
C GLU A 196 -13.63 -17.54 -19.12
N ARG A 197 -13.76 -18.87 -19.08
CA ARG A 197 -12.61 -19.79 -19.15
C ARG A 197 -11.87 -19.65 -20.48
N ILE A 198 -12.58 -19.58 -21.60
CA ILE A 198 -11.97 -19.39 -22.93
C ILE A 198 -11.22 -18.05 -22.99
N ALA A 199 -11.83 -16.97 -22.51
CA ALA A 199 -11.18 -15.66 -22.46
C ALA A 199 -9.96 -15.66 -21.55
N ALA A 200 -10.03 -16.34 -20.40
CA ALA A 200 -8.91 -16.52 -19.48
C ALA A 200 -7.77 -17.31 -20.13
N THR A 201 -8.05 -18.41 -20.84
CA THR A 201 -7.04 -19.20 -21.56
C THR A 201 -6.23 -18.33 -22.51
N LYS A 202 -6.88 -17.43 -23.26
CA LYS A 202 -6.17 -16.50 -24.15
C LYS A 202 -5.15 -15.64 -23.38
N LEU A 203 -5.55 -15.07 -22.25
CA LEU A 203 -4.65 -14.24 -21.43
C LEU A 203 -3.47 -15.03 -20.87
N ILE A 204 -3.66 -16.30 -20.52
CA ILE A 204 -2.59 -17.19 -20.06
C ILE A 204 -1.64 -17.57 -21.21
N VAL A 205 -2.18 -17.85 -22.41
CA VAL A 205 -1.36 -18.10 -23.61
C VAL A 205 -0.52 -16.87 -23.95
N ASP A 206 -1.11 -15.67 -23.91
CA ASP A 206 -0.41 -14.41 -24.19
C ASP A 206 0.74 -14.15 -23.19
N ARG A 207 0.70 -14.73 -21.98
CA ARG A 207 1.80 -14.65 -20.99
C ARG A 207 3.02 -15.46 -21.43
N GLY A 208 2.82 -16.66 -21.98
CA GLY A 208 3.86 -17.44 -22.66
C GLY A 208 5.05 -17.96 -21.83
N ASP A 209 5.02 -17.84 -20.50
CA ASP A 209 6.10 -18.30 -19.61
C ASP A 209 5.89 -19.75 -19.11
N GLN A 210 6.88 -20.27 -18.37
CA GLN A 210 6.81 -21.64 -17.82
C GLN A 210 5.65 -21.81 -16.82
N GLU A 211 5.30 -20.77 -16.07
CA GLU A 211 4.21 -20.82 -15.10
C GLU A 211 2.84 -20.88 -15.81
N ALA A 212 2.69 -20.19 -16.93
CA ALA A 212 1.52 -20.26 -17.80
C ALA A 212 1.36 -21.65 -18.42
N LEU A 213 2.44 -22.24 -18.94
CA LEU A 213 2.42 -23.61 -19.49
C LEU A 213 2.01 -24.63 -18.41
N ALA A 214 2.58 -24.53 -17.21
CA ALA A 214 2.25 -25.41 -16.10
C ALA A 214 0.78 -25.28 -15.66
N LEU A 215 0.24 -24.05 -15.66
CA LEU A 215 -1.17 -23.82 -15.37
C LEU A 215 -2.07 -24.46 -16.43
N LEU A 216 -1.81 -24.22 -17.72
CA LEU A 216 -2.62 -24.77 -18.82
C LEU A 216 -2.59 -26.30 -18.85
N ALA A 217 -1.43 -26.90 -18.60
CA ALA A 217 -1.30 -28.36 -18.53
C ALA A 217 -2.06 -28.99 -17.36
N GLY A 218 -2.35 -28.21 -16.31
CA GLY A 218 -3.09 -28.65 -15.13
C GLY A 218 -4.62 -28.51 -15.24
N VAL A 219 -5.15 -27.89 -16.30
CA VAL A 219 -6.61 -27.75 -16.50
C VAL A 219 -7.16 -29.09 -17.03
N PRO A 220 -8.10 -29.75 -16.31
CA PRO A 220 -8.69 -31.02 -16.77
C PRO A 220 -9.36 -30.91 -18.14
N ALA A 221 -9.23 -31.95 -18.97
CA ALA A 221 -9.77 -31.99 -20.33
C ALA A 221 -11.31 -31.84 -20.41
N ASP A 222 -12.03 -32.09 -19.32
CA ASP A 222 -13.49 -31.93 -19.23
C ASP A 222 -13.95 -30.46 -19.21
N ALA A 223 -13.02 -29.50 -19.25
CA ALA A 223 -13.30 -28.07 -19.45
C ALA A 223 -13.46 -27.68 -20.93
N SER A 224 -13.50 -28.66 -21.86
CA SER A 224 -13.57 -28.45 -23.31
C SER A 224 -14.98 -28.10 -23.80
N PRO A 225 -15.12 -27.16 -24.75
CA PRO A 225 -16.39 -26.85 -25.41
C PRO A 225 -16.93 -28.05 -26.18
N ALA A 226 -18.24 -28.25 -26.09
CA ALA A 226 -19.01 -28.94 -27.11
C ALA A 226 -19.50 -27.93 -28.15
#